data_AF-A0ABD1R3T7-F1
#
_entry.id   AF-A0ABD1R3T7-F1
#
_cell.length_a   1.000
_cell.length_b   1.000
_cell.length_c   1.000
_cell.angle_alpha   90.00
_cell.angle_beta   90.00
_cell.angle_gamma   90.00
#
_symmetry.space_group_name_H-M   'P 1'
#
loop_
_entity.id
_entity.type
_entity.pdbx_description
1 polymer ?
#
loop_
_entity_poly.entity_id
_entity_poly.type
_entity_poly.pdbx_seq_one_letter_code
_entity_poly.pdbx_strand_id
1 'polypeptide(L)'
;MPLGVVLTSYKRSVVKDSAANAICYGAKLMIPGLLRFENDIEVGEKVVLVITKGKAIVLEIVEMTTAVIATCDCETVARIKMVVMDRDTYPRKWGLGLRTSMKNESTVEEKLGKHEKPNENTPTEWFRNVVVPTGGDSMVASLIAAPERQLAAQCGECCG
;
A
#
# COMPACT_ATOMS: atom_id res chain seq x y z
N MET A 1 -26.38 7.78 20.49
CA MET A 1 -26.17 8.34 19.13
C MET A 1 -25.01 7.59 18.47
N PRO A 2 -24.97 7.45 17.13
CA PRO A 2 -23.87 6.76 16.45
C PRO A 2 -22.58 7.59 16.47
N LEU A 3 -21.45 6.93 16.69
CA LEU A 3 -20.13 7.53 16.93
C LEU A 3 -19.67 8.51 15.82
N GLY A 4 -20.05 8.26 14.56
CA GLY A 4 -19.71 9.13 13.43
C GLY A 4 -20.26 10.56 13.55
N VAL A 5 -21.37 10.78 14.25
CA VAL A 5 -21.96 12.12 14.46
C VAL A 5 -21.05 12.99 15.33
N VAL A 6 -20.40 12.41 16.34
CA VAL A 6 -19.43 13.12 17.21
C VAL A 6 -18.16 13.50 16.43
N LEU A 7 -17.81 12.72 15.42
CA LEU A 7 -16.62 12.92 14.59
C LEU A 7 -16.87 13.80 13.34
N THR A 8 -18.09 14.30 13.13
CA THR A 8 -18.46 15.09 11.94
C THR A 8 -17.87 16.51 11.97
N SER A 9 -17.41 17.00 13.13
CA SER A 9 -16.79 18.33 13.30
C SER A 9 -15.31 18.41 12.94
N TYR A 10 -14.68 17.32 12.48
CA TYR A 10 -13.27 17.28 12.07
C TYR A 10 -13.15 17.13 10.55
N LYS A 11 -12.06 17.67 9.98
CA LYS A 11 -11.66 17.40 8.58
C LYS A 11 -11.46 15.90 8.37
N ARG A 12 -11.80 15.40 7.18
CA ARG A 12 -11.83 13.97 6.85
C ARG A 12 -10.87 13.63 5.72
N SER A 13 -10.11 12.56 5.93
CA SER A 13 -9.25 11.95 4.91
C SER A 13 -9.74 10.54 4.60
N VAL A 14 -9.93 10.24 3.32
CA VAL A 14 -10.42 8.95 2.82
C VAL A 14 -9.24 8.04 2.50
N VAL A 15 -9.20 6.86 3.09
CA VAL A 15 -8.13 5.86 2.92
C VAL A 15 -8.63 4.62 2.17
N LYS A 16 -7.72 4.00 1.43
CA LYS A 16 -7.92 2.75 0.69
C LYS A 16 -8.20 1.59 1.66
N ASP A 17 -9.32 0.90 1.47
CA ASP A 17 -9.81 -0.19 2.35
C ASP A 17 -8.76 -1.26 2.72
N SER A 18 -7.78 -1.52 1.84
CA SER A 18 -6.67 -2.45 2.11
C SER A 18 -5.78 -2.04 3.29
N ALA A 19 -5.59 -0.75 3.51
CA ALA A 19 -4.76 -0.19 4.59
C ALA A 19 -5.50 -0.11 5.94
N ALA A 20 -6.83 -0.15 5.94
CA ALA A 20 -7.66 0.12 7.11
C ALA A 20 -7.30 -0.76 8.33
N ASN A 21 -7.09 -2.07 8.14
CA ASN A 21 -6.73 -2.95 9.26
C ASN A 21 -5.30 -2.68 9.78
N ALA A 22 -4.34 -2.34 8.90
CA ALA A 22 -2.99 -1.97 9.35
C ALA A 22 -3.02 -0.72 10.26
N ILE A 23 -3.89 0.24 9.95
CA ILE A 23 -4.15 1.44 10.76
C ILE A 23 -4.83 1.09 12.09
N CYS A 24 -5.79 0.15 12.12
CA CYS A 24 -6.35 -0.38 13.37
C CYS A 24 -5.31 -1.10 14.27
N TYR A 25 -4.22 -1.58 13.67
CA TYR A 25 -3.05 -2.14 14.36
C TYR A 25 -1.99 -1.08 14.75
N GLY A 26 -2.20 0.20 14.43
CA GLY A 26 -1.31 1.30 14.80
C GLY A 26 -0.23 1.63 13.76
N ALA A 27 -0.30 1.08 12.54
CA ALA A 27 0.62 1.47 11.47
C ALA A 27 0.38 2.92 11.01
N LYS A 28 1.46 3.69 10.87
CA LYS A 28 1.42 5.07 10.34
C LYS A 28 0.81 5.12 8.93
N LEU A 29 0.05 6.17 8.62
CA LEU A 29 -0.46 6.40 7.27
C LEU A 29 0.66 6.99 6.38
N MET A 30 0.97 6.29 5.29
CA MET A 30 1.82 6.79 4.20
C MET A 30 0.94 7.24 3.03
N ILE A 31 1.42 8.20 2.25
CA ILE A 31 0.71 8.81 1.11
C ILE A 31 0.05 7.78 0.15
N PRO A 32 0.67 6.66 -0.29
CA PRO A 32 0.00 5.67 -1.16
C PRO A 32 -1.20 4.93 -0.53
N GLY A 33 -1.47 5.11 0.77
CA GLY A 33 -2.69 4.63 1.43
C GLY A 33 -3.87 5.61 1.36
N LEU A 34 -3.58 6.89 1.12
CA LEU A 34 -4.55 7.98 1.01
C LEU A 34 -5.23 7.96 -0.37
N LEU A 35 -6.53 8.20 -0.40
CA LEU A 35 -7.35 8.22 -1.62
C LEU A 35 -7.92 9.62 -1.90
N ARG A 36 -8.31 10.35 -0.84
CA ARG A 36 -8.77 11.75 -0.87
C ARG A 36 -8.45 12.41 0.47
N PHE A 37 -8.25 13.72 0.46
CA PHE A 37 -8.08 14.56 1.64
C PHE A 37 -8.99 15.80 1.51
N GLU A 38 -9.31 16.46 2.63
CA GLU A 38 -9.88 17.82 2.60
C GLU A 38 -8.79 18.87 2.38
N ASN A 39 -9.19 20.06 1.93
CA ASN A 39 -8.28 21.19 1.74
C ASN A 39 -7.91 21.84 3.09
N ASP A 40 -6.94 22.75 3.02
CA ASP A 40 -6.57 23.63 4.14
C ASP A 40 -6.16 22.88 5.42
N ILE A 41 -5.56 21.70 5.29
CA ILE A 41 -5.06 20.90 6.42
C ILE A 41 -3.73 21.48 6.90
N GLU A 42 -3.65 21.81 8.19
CA GLU A 42 -2.46 22.36 8.84
C GLU A 42 -1.70 21.31 9.68
N VAL A 43 -0.39 21.53 9.84
CA VAL A 43 0.47 20.67 10.68
C VAL A 43 0.04 20.77 12.14
N GLY A 44 -0.23 19.63 12.78
CA GLY A 44 -0.73 19.57 14.15
C GLY A 44 -2.25 19.57 14.28
N GLU A 45 -3.00 19.74 13.18
CA GLU A 45 -4.46 19.62 13.19
C GLU A 45 -4.93 18.17 13.42
N LYS A 46 -6.15 18.01 13.93
CA LYS A 46 -6.81 16.71 14.16
C LYS A 46 -7.68 16.34 12.95
N VAL A 47 -7.32 15.26 12.26
CA VAL A 47 -8.08 14.72 11.13
C VAL A 47 -8.68 13.38 11.51
N VAL A 48 -9.87 13.09 10.95
CA VAL A 48 -10.53 11.78 11.09
C VAL A 48 -10.33 10.98 9.81
N LEU A 49 -9.71 9.81 9.93
CA LEU A 49 -9.61 8.88 8.81
C LEU A 49 -10.91 8.12 8.63
N VAL A 50 -11.39 8.07 7.39
CA VAL A 50 -12.55 7.29 6.97
C VAL A 50 -12.18 6.31 5.85
N ILE A 51 -12.83 5.15 5.83
CA ILE A 51 -12.82 4.25 4.67
C ILE A 51 -13.78 4.74 3.58
N THR A 52 -13.71 4.14 2.39
CA THR A 52 -14.66 4.36 1.28
C THR A 52 -16.13 4.21 1.70
N LYS A 53 -16.43 3.33 2.67
CA LYS A 53 -17.78 3.07 3.21
C LYS A 53 -18.23 4.05 4.31
N GLY A 54 -17.55 5.17 4.49
CA GLY A 54 -17.94 6.25 5.42
C GLY A 54 -17.83 5.92 6.91
N LYS A 55 -17.21 4.80 7.30
CA LYS A 55 -16.87 4.52 8.71
C LYS A 55 -15.58 5.24 9.10
N ALA A 56 -15.55 5.84 10.28
CA ALA A 56 -14.32 6.36 10.88
C ALA A 56 -13.44 5.21 11.40
N ILE A 57 -12.13 5.28 11.15
CA ILE A 57 -11.12 4.28 11.52
C ILE A 57 -10.41 4.70 12.81
N VAL A 58 -9.89 5.94 12.80
CA VAL A 58 -8.93 6.48 13.75
C VAL A 58 -9.00 8.01 13.69
N LEU A 59 -8.68 8.67 14.81
CA LEU A 59 -8.37 10.10 14.83
C LEU A 59 -6.85 10.26 14.93
N GLU A 60 -6.29 11.09 14.06
CA GLU A 60 -4.86 11.32 13.90
C GLU A 60 -4.50 12.80 14.05
N ILE A 61 -3.22 13.07 14.25
CA ILE A 61 -2.64 14.42 14.20
C ILE A 61 -1.77 14.48 12.95
N VAL A 62 -2.03 15.46 12.09
CA VAL A 62 -1.36 15.57 10.79
C VAL A 62 0.06 16.11 10.96
N GLU A 63 1.00 15.61 10.16
CA GLU A 63 2.42 16.00 10.18
C GLU A 63 2.82 16.87 8.96
N MET A 64 1.95 17.01 7.94
CA MET A 64 2.18 17.71 6.66
C MET A 64 1.02 18.61 6.25
N THR A 65 1.29 19.68 5.49
CA THR A 65 0.21 20.51 4.90
C THR A 65 -0.37 19.87 3.63
N THR A 66 -1.58 20.29 3.23
CA THR A 66 -2.23 19.84 1.98
C THR A 66 -1.31 19.97 0.75
N ALA A 67 -0.48 21.03 0.67
CA ALA A 67 0.46 21.23 -0.44
C ALA A 67 1.58 20.18 -0.49
N VAL A 68 2.12 19.76 0.67
CA VAL A 68 3.13 18.70 0.76
C VAL A 68 2.53 17.35 0.41
N ILE A 69 1.32 17.05 0.93
CA ILE A 69 0.56 15.82 0.62
C ILE A 69 0.28 15.68 -0.89
N ALA A 70 0.16 16.79 -1.61
CA ALA A 70 -0.04 16.81 -3.07
C ALA A 70 1.26 16.76 -3.91
N THR A 71 2.44 16.90 -3.29
CA THR A 71 3.75 17.03 -3.98
C THR A 71 4.70 15.85 -3.71
N CYS A 72 4.49 15.09 -2.63
CA CYS A 72 5.40 14.03 -2.20
C CYS A 72 4.77 12.63 -2.35
N ASP A 73 5.53 11.64 -2.84
CA ASP A 73 4.99 10.28 -3.05
C ASP A 73 5.15 9.32 -1.85
N CYS A 74 6.23 9.49 -1.07
CA CYS A 74 6.75 8.43 -0.18
C CYS A 74 6.76 8.79 1.32
N GLU A 75 6.03 9.82 1.74
CA GLU A 75 6.09 10.34 3.11
C GLU A 75 4.94 9.89 4.04
N THR A 76 5.07 10.19 5.34
CA THR A 76 4.08 9.86 6.39
C THR A 76 3.13 11.01 6.63
N VAL A 77 1.87 10.88 6.20
CA VAL A 77 0.85 11.94 6.27
C VAL A 77 0.60 12.41 7.71
N ALA A 78 0.50 11.47 8.66
CA ALA A 78 -0.01 11.74 9.99
C ALA A 78 0.42 10.68 11.03
N ARG A 79 0.38 11.09 12.30
CA ARG A 79 0.58 10.23 13.47
C ARG A 79 -0.76 9.90 14.14
N ILE A 80 -1.01 8.61 14.37
CA ILE A 80 -2.22 8.12 15.05
C ILE A 80 -2.30 8.67 16.47
N LYS A 81 -3.48 9.19 16.86
CA LYS A 81 -3.78 9.57 18.25
C LYS A 81 -4.66 8.55 18.97
N MET A 82 -5.74 8.09 18.32
CA MET A 82 -6.70 7.17 18.94
C MET A 82 -7.46 6.37 17.89
N VAL A 83 -7.28 5.05 17.87
CA VAL A 83 -8.06 4.13 17.03
C VAL A 83 -9.49 4.04 17.57
N VAL A 84 -10.47 4.12 16.66
CA VAL A 84 -11.91 4.08 16.98
C VAL A 84 -12.56 2.77 16.50
N MET A 85 -11.94 2.12 15.50
CA MET A 85 -12.49 0.96 14.82
C MET A 85 -11.83 -0.37 15.22
N ASP A 86 -12.64 -1.41 15.39
CA ASP A 86 -12.20 -2.74 15.77
C ASP A 86 -11.21 -3.37 14.77
N ARG A 87 -10.21 -4.06 15.33
CA ARG A 87 -9.18 -4.81 14.60
C ARG A 87 -9.80 -5.97 13.82
N ASP A 88 -9.17 -6.30 12.69
CA ASP A 88 -9.56 -7.41 11.81
C ASP A 88 -10.99 -7.36 11.21
N THR A 89 -11.68 -6.22 11.34
CA THR A 89 -12.88 -5.90 10.54
C THR A 89 -12.62 -5.89 9.02
N TYR A 90 -11.35 -5.80 8.60
CA TYR A 90 -10.92 -5.86 7.20
C TYR A 90 -9.76 -6.86 7.01
N PRO A 91 -9.72 -7.60 5.87
CA PRO A 91 -8.63 -8.54 5.61
C PRO A 91 -7.30 -7.80 5.44
N ARG A 92 -6.23 -8.36 6.03
CA ARG A 92 -4.88 -7.80 5.93
C ARG A 92 -4.35 -7.97 4.50
N LYS A 93 -4.46 -6.93 3.68
CA LYS A 93 -3.93 -6.88 2.29
C LYS A 93 -2.88 -5.79 2.07
N TRP A 94 -2.60 -4.95 3.07
CA TRP A 94 -1.51 -3.97 3.03
C TRP A 94 -0.15 -4.64 3.25
N GLY A 95 0.90 -4.17 2.58
CA GLY A 95 2.27 -4.66 2.73
C GLY A 95 2.55 -6.07 2.16
N LEU A 96 1.53 -6.81 1.73
CA LEU A 96 1.72 -8.10 1.06
C LEU A 96 2.19 -7.90 -0.39
N GLY A 97 3.51 -7.98 -0.61
CA GLY A 97 4.08 -8.00 -1.96
C GLY A 97 3.61 -9.23 -2.75
N LEU A 98 3.66 -9.14 -4.10
CA LEU A 98 3.12 -10.15 -5.04
C LEU A 98 3.48 -11.60 -4.67
N ARG A 99 4.74 -11.87 -4.28
CA ARG A 99 5.19 -13.20 -3.83
C ARG A 99 4.44 -13.75 -2.62
N THR A 100 3.90 -12.90 -1.74
CA THR A 100 3.13 -13.35 -0.58
C THR A 100 1.70 -13.73 -0.97
N SER A 101 1.09 -13.02 -1.93
CA SER A 101 -0.15 -13.47 -2.56
C SER A 101 0.09 -14.82 -3.24
N MET A 102 1.09 -14.90 -4.12
CA MET A 102 1.49 -16.12 -4.84
C MET A 102 1.83 -17.29 -3.89
N LYS A 103 2.40 -17.03 -2.71
CA LYS A 103 2.63 -18.05 -1.68
C LYS A 103 1.33 -18.50 -1.01
N ASN A 104 0.43 -17.57 -0.70
CA ASN A 104 -0.85 -17.88 -0.07
C ASN A 104 -1.77 -18.67 -1.01
N GLU A 105 -1.86 -18.28 -2.29
CA GLU A 105 -2.65 -19.01 -3.30
C GLU A 105 -2.05 -20.39 -3.62
N SER A 106 -0.72 -20.51 -3.80
CA SER A 106 -0.08 -21.84 -4.01
C SER A 106 -0.05 -22.72 -2.75
N THR A 107 -0.26 -22.16 -1.55
CA THR A 107 -0.54 -22.93 -0.32
C THR A 107 -1.99 -23.43 -0.31
N VAL A 108 -2.95 -22.62 -0.78
CA VAL A 108 -4.36 -23.03 -0.94
C VAL A 108 -4.53 -24.10 -2.03
N GLU A 109 -3.70 -24.07 -3.08
CA GLU A 109 -3.65 -25.13 -4.10
C GLU A 109 -2.83 -26.38 -3.68
N GLU A 110 -2.32 -26.45 -2.45
CA GLU A 110 -1.42 -27.50 -1.93
C GLU A 110 -0.14 -27.75 -2.78
N LYS A 111 0.23 -26.81 -3.65
CA LYS A 111 1.39 -26.95 -4.55
C LYS A 111 2.72 -26.77 -3.82
N LEU A 112 2.76 -26.07 -2.68
CA LEU A 112 3.97 -25.88 -1.87
C LEU A 112 4.12 -26.98 -0.81
N GLY A 113 5.35 -27.49 -0.66
CA GLY A 113 5.68 -28.46 0.39
C GLY A 113 5.68 -27.86 1.81
N LYS A 114 5.54 -28.74 2.81
CA LYS A 114 5.39 -28.45 4.26
C LYS A 114 6.51 -27.61 4.94
N HIS A 115 7.48 -27.13 4.17
CA HIS A 115 8.64 -26.36 4.64
C HIS A 115 8.98 -25.17 3.70
N GLU A 116 7.99 -24.63 3.00
CA GLU A 116 8.03 -23.33 2.29
C GLU A 116 9.07 -23.17 1.17
N LYS A 117 9.73 -24.27 0.76
CA LYS A 117 10.71 -24.32 -0.32
C LYS A 117 10.02 -24.68 -1.64
N PRO A 118 10.51 -24.16 -2.79
CA PRO A 118 10.06 -24.62 -4.10
C PRO A 118 10.26 -26.13 -4.26
N ASN A 119 9.31 -26.77 -4.91
CA ASN A 119 9.32 -28.19 -5.28
C ASN A 119 9.07 -28.32 -6.80
N GLU A 120 9.04 -29.55 -7.30
CA GLU A 120 8.82 -29.85 -8.73
C GLU A 120 7.43 -29.42 -9.24
N ASN A 121 6.47 -29.18 -8.35
CA ASN A 121 5.13 -28.69 -8.68
C ASN A 121 5.00 -27.15 -8.64
N THR A 122 6.08 -26.43 -8.31
CA THR A 122 6.08 -24.96 -8.24
C THR A 122 6.19 -24.37 -9.65
N PRO A 123 5.19 -23.61 -10.15
CA PRO A 123 5.20 -23.12 -11.52
C PRO A 123 6.33 -22.12 -11.77
N THR A 124 6.87 -22.14 -13.00
CA THR A 124 8.04 -21.34 -13.44
C THR A 124 7.92 -19.84 -13.15
N GLU A 125 6.69 -19.32 -13.07
CA GLU A 125 6.41 -17.90 -12.76
C GLU A 125 6.90 -17.48 -11.37
N TRP A 126 7.00 -18.41 -10.41
CA TRP A 126 7.58 -18.16 -9.08
C TRP A 126 9.00 -17.56 -9.14
N PHE A 127 9.75 -17.90 -10.19
CA PHE A 127 11.11 -17.43 -10.43
C PHE A 127 11.21 -16.13 -11.24
N ARG A 128 10.13 -15.66 -11.89
CA ARG A 128 10.15 -14.48 -12.78
C ARG A 128 10.50 -13.15 -12.08
N ASN A 129 10.30 -13.06 -10.77
CA ASN A 129 10.65 -11.89 -9.95
C ASN A 129 11.72 -12.21 -8.89
N VAL A 130 12.78 -12.92 -9.28
CA VAL A 130 14.04 -12.92 -8.53
C VAL A 130 14.76 -11.60 -8.80
N VAL A 131 14.93 -10.77 -7.75
CA VAL A 131 15.99 -9.76 -7.74
C VAL A 131 17.31 -10.53 -7.76
N VAL A 132 18.05 -10.44 -8.87
CA VAL A 132 19.32 -11.14 -9.06
C VAL A 132 20.34 -10.57 -8.08
N PRO A 133 21.10 -11.40 -7.33
CA PRO A 133 22.23 -10.90 -6.56
C PRO A 133 23.27 -10.30 -7.52
N THR A 134 23.87 -9.17 -7.12
CA THR A 134 24.75 -8.35 -7.97
C THR A 134 25.90 -9.16 -8.59
N GLY A 135 25.94 -9.25 -9.92
CA GLY A 135 27.02 -9.90 -10.69
C GLY A 135 26.60 -11.08 -11.58
N GLY A 136 25.45 -11.01 -12.27
CA GLY A 136 24.88 -12.13 -13.04
C GLY A 136 24.57 -11.85 -14.51
N ASP A 137 24.98 -10.71 -15.05
CA ASP A 137 24.24 -10.04 -16.14
C ASP A 137 24.56 -10.55 -17.56
N SER A 138 25.70 -11.22 -17.75
CA SER A 138 26.26 -11.48 -19.09
C SER A 138 25.44 -12.43 -19.97
N MET A 139 24.76 -13.45 -19.42
CA MET A 139 24.12 -14.49 -20.24
C MET A 139 22.64 -14.21 -20.53
N VAL A 140 21.95 -13.46 -19.67
CA VAL A 140 20.51 -13.21 -19.79
C VAL A 140 20.22 -12.02 -20.70
N ALA A 141 21.07 -10.98 -20.66
CA ALA A 141 20.92 -9.80 -21.52
C ALA A 141 20.92 -10.15 -23.02
N SER A 142 21.77 -11.09 -23.45
CA SER A 142 21.87 -11.53 -24.85
C SER A 142 20.61 -12.21 -25.39
N LEU A 143 19.76 -12.77 -24.53
CA LEU A 143 18.47 -13.37 -24.91
C LEU A 143 17.32 -12.35 -24.97
N ILE A 144 17.52 -11.16 -24.39
CA ILE A 144 16.51 -10.08 -24.35
C ILE A 144 16.75 -9.04 -25.46
N ALA A 145 17.99 -8.89 -25.95
CA ALA A 145 18.41 -7.84 -26.88
C ALA A 145 17.99 -8.03 -28.36
N ALA A 146 16.84 -8.66 -28.64
CA ALA A 146 16.31 -8.82 -30.00
C ALA A 146 15.23 -7.76 -30.32
N PRO A 147 15.45 -6.82 -31.27
CA PRO A 147 14.46 -5.82 -31.70
C PRO A 147 13.45 -6.42 -32.69
N GLU A 148 12.21 -5.91 -32.89
CA GLU A 148 11.48 -4.76 -32.33
C GLU A 148 9.93 -5.08 -32.37
N ARG A 149 8.88 -4.22 -32.35
CA ARG A 149 8.71 -2.77 -32.61
C ARG A 149 7.55 -2.15 -31.81
N GLN A 150 7.74 -0.88 -31.40
CA GLN A 150 6.78 0.20 -31.04
C GLN A 150 5.29 -0.10 -30.74
N LEU A 151 4.84 0.44 -29.60
CA LEU A 151 3.79 1.49 -29.59
C LEU A 151 4.03 2.46 -28.40
N ALA A 152 3.62 3.74 -28.56
CA ALA A 152 3.64 4.89 -27.63
C ALA A 152 4.21 4.68 -26.19
N ALA A 153 5.24 5.38 -25.69
CA ALA A 153 5.61 6.81 -25.77
C ALA A 153 4.60 7.79 -25.12
N GLN A 154 4.94 8.30 -23.92
CA GLN A 154 4.94 9.72 -23.48
C GLN A 154 4.74 9.85 -21.95
N CYS A 155 5.35 10.88 -21.35
CA CYS A 155 5.57 11.12 -19.89
C CYS A 155 6.60 10.17 -19.25
N GLY A 156 7.84 10.58 -18.92
CA GLY A 156 8.50 11.90 -19.00
C GLY A 156 9.04 12.34 -17.64
N GLU A 157 10.35 12.63 -17.54
CA GLU A 157 11.05 12.84 -16.28
C GLU A 157 10.60 14.08 -15.48
N CYS A 158 10.50 13.96 -14.16
CA CYS A 158 10.51 15.08 -13.21
C CYS A 158 10.88 14.65 -11.78
N CYS A 159 12.13 14.23 -11.57
CA CYS A 159 12.79 14.17 -10.26
C CYS A 159 14.31 14.25 -10.45
N GLY A 160 14.92 15.31 -9.91
CA GLY A 160 16.36 15.57 -9.87
C GLY A 160 16.69 16.44 -8.67
#